data_AF-A0A8J3ICK6-F1
#
_entry.id   AF-A0A8J3ICK6-F1
#
_cell.length_a   1.000
_cell.length_b   1.000
_cell.length_c   1.000
_cell.angle_alpha   90.00
_cell.angle_beta   90.00
_cell.angle_gamma   90.00
#
_symmetry.space_group_name_H-M   'P 1'
#
loop_
_entity.id
_entity.type
_entity.pdbx_description
1 polymer ?
#
loop_
_entity_poly.entity_id
_entity_poly.type
_entity_poly.pdbx_seq_one_letter_code
_entity_poly.pdbx_strand_id
1 'polypeptide(L)'
;MSEEHHDPQKQKPAFYKGLLTTLIEEPSPVPGTPAEPPPFQDVVPPSSDLITKVKWFWHKDLASKIFLVTLAALLVISLLFVISANTVLARVLPPPPQHFDMQPNDEPKVNGTVDLHPTFPVTYDNKNRTTTSSLPPKSGTLATLSGTPTTSLQITDIPGQVDDNDSVDVTVNGPPHTTVRLVIQYNVDPYSAQSSSETTDSGGNATLTWKVDVNNKKDIDVYAQVSVVGGGSQSGAATVEVNT
;
A
#
# COMPACT_ATOMS: atom_id res chain seq x y z
N MET A 1 -37.14 27.57 -36.88
CA MET A 1 -35.88 28.31 -37.10
C MET A 1 -34.79 27.26 -37.13
N SER A 2 -34.42 26.87 -38.33
CA SER A 2 -33.49 25.80 -38.66
C SER A 2 -32.07 26.31 -38.56
N GLU A 3 -31.13 25.49 -38.08
CA GLU A 3 -29.79 25.42 -38.67
C GLU A 3 -29.12 24.11 -38.24
N GLU A 4 -29.26 23.15 -39.16
CA GLU A 4 -28.54 21.91 -39.30
C GLU A 4 -27.16 22.24 -39.88
N HIS A 5 -26.07 21.89 -39.19
CA HIS A 5 -24.72 22.01 -39.73
C HIS A 5 -24.08 20.63 -39.80
N HIS A 6 -24.07 20.09 -41.01
CA HIS A 6 -23.31 18.95 -41.47
C HIS A 6 -21.82 19.28 -41.61
N ASP A 7 -21.00 18.21 -41.63
CA ASP A 7 -19.82 17.94 -42.49
C ASP A 7 -18.52 17.57 -41.71
N PRO A 8 -17.56 16.81 -42.29
CA PRO A 8 -17.66 15.40 -42.68
C PRO A 8 -16.60 14.49 -42.04
N GLN A 9 -16.90 13.19 -42.17
CA GLN A 9 -16.04 12.02 -42.12
C GLN A 9 -14.59 12.22 -42.61
N LYS A 10 -13.63 12.04 -41.70
CA LYS A 10 -12.20 11.94 -42.02
C LYS A 10 -11.83 10.48 -42.28
N GLN A 11 -11.94 10.09 -43.54
CA GLN A 11 -11.60 8.79 -44.10
C GLN A 11 -10.08 8.54 -44.02
N LYS A 12 -9.67 7.48 -43.30
CA LYS A 12 -8.28 7.01 -43.21
C LYS A 12 -8.01 6.01 -44.36
N PRO A 13 -6.94 6.17 -45.17
CA PRO A 13 -6.67 5.25 -46.26
C PRO A 13 -6.12 3.91 -45.75
N ALA A 14 -6.71 2.83 -46.24
CA ALA A 14 -6.22 1.46 -46.08
C ALA A 14 -4.95 1.26 -46.92
N PHE A 15 -3.86 0.86 -46.27
CA PHE A 15 -2.58 0.56 -46.91
C PHE A 15 -2.55 -0.93 -47.28
N TYR A 16 -2.95 -1.27 -48.50
CA TYR A 16 -2.75 -2.60 -49.06
C TYR A 16 -1.32 -2.73 -49.57
N LYS A 17 -0.49 -3.52 -48.88
CA LYS A 17 0.81 -3.96 -49.40
C LYS A 17 0.60 -5.17 -50.30
N GLY A 18 0.97 -5.00 -51.57
CA GLY A 18 0.84 -5.99 -52.62
C GLY A 18 1.60 -7.28 -52.34
N LEU A 19 0.90 -8.39 -52.57
CA LEU A 19 1.45 -9.69 -52.90
C LEU A 19 2.08 -9.61 -54.30
N LEU A 20 3.41 -9.60 -54.38
CA LEU A 20 4.13 -9.89 -55.60
C LEU A 20 4.13 -11.42 -55.79
N THR A 21 3.15 -11.90 -56.55
CA THR A 21 3.16 -13.26 -57.11
C THR A 21 4.17 -13.28 -58.25
N THR A 22 5.41 -13.69 -57.96
CA THR A 22 6.38 -14.06 -58.99
C THR A 22 5.94 -15.40 -59.59
N LEU A 23 5.30 -15.36 -60.75
CA LEU A 23 5.14 -16.52 -61.62
C LEU A 23 6.53 -16.95 -62.09
N ILE A 24 7.09 -17.98 -61.46
CA ILE A 24 8.19 -18.75 -62.02
C ILE A 24 7.52 -19.79 -62.93
N GLU A 25 7.78 -19.62 -64.22
CA GLU A 25 7.42 -20.54 -65.30
C GLU A 25 8.04 -21.92 -65.02
N GLU A 26 7.20 -22.89 -64.70
CA GLU A 26 7.60 -24.28 -64.46
C GLU A 26 7.82 -24.98 -65.81
N PRO A 27 9.03 -25.46 -66.14
CA PRO A 27 9.24 -26.27 -67.33
C PRO A 27 8.62 -27.66 -67.12
N SER A 28 7.69 -28.03 -68.00
CA SER A 28 7.02 -29.33 -68.00
C SER A 28 8.02 -30.50 -67.85
N PRO A 29 7.80 -31.42 -66.90
CA PRO A 29 8.67 -32.58 -66.72
C PRO A 29 8.49 -33.61 -67.85
N VAL A 30 9.61 -34.09 -68.39
CA VAL A 30 9.67 -35.22 -69.32
C VAL A 30 9.21 -36.49 -68.60
N PRO A 31 8.22 -37.26 -69.12
CA PRO A 31 7.76 -38.47 -68.46
C PRO A 31 8.81 -39.58 -68.59
N GLY A 32 9.38 -40.04 -67.47
CA GLY A 32 10.11 -41.32 -67.45
C GLY A 32 11.29 -41.49 -66.48
N THR A 33 11.69 -40.46 -65.73
CA THR A 33 12.82 -40.60 -64.78
C THR A 33 12.32 -40.66 -63.33
N PRO A 34 12.62 -41.73 -62.56
CA PRO A 34 12.33 -41.78 -61.13
C PRO A 34 13.05 -40.63 -60.41
N ALA A 35 12.29 -39.78 -59.73
CA ALA A 35 12.84 -38.67 -58.96
C ALA A 35 13.67 -39.19 -57.78
N GLU A 36 14.98 -38.97 -57.84
CA GLU A 36 15.88 -39.21 -56.72
C GLU A 36 15.54 -38.24 -55.58
N PRO A 37 15.29 -38.72 -54.35
CA PRO A 37 14.97 -37.84 -53.24
C PRO A 37 16.20 -36.96 -52.90
N PRO A 38 16.02 -35.66 -52.65
CA PRO A 38 17.13 -34.77 -52.33
C PRO A 38 17.81 -35.21 -51.03
N PRO A 39 19.15 -35.10 -50.92
CA PRO A 39 19.86 -35.43 -49.70
C PRO A 39 19.44 -34.50 -48.56
N PHE A 40 19.26 -35.07 -47.36
CA PHE A 40 18.95 -34.33 -46.14
C PHE A 40 20.02 -33.27 -45.89
N GLN A 41 19.64 -32.00 -45.91
CA GLN A 41 20.52 -30.90 -45.57
C GLN A 41 20.70 -30.88 -44.05
N ASP A 42 21.86 -31.32 -43.57
CA ASP A 42 22.27 -31.14 -42.17
C ASP A 42 22.47 -29.64 -41.90
N VAL A 43 21.53 -29.06 -41.16
CA VAL A 43 21.57 -27.65 -40.76
C VAL A 43 22.65 -27.45 -39.69
N VAL A 44 23.81 -26.97 -40.11
CA VAL A 44 24.93 -26.60 -39.23
C VAL A 44 24.51 -25.46 -38.30
N PRO A 45 24.65 -25.59 -36.96
CA PRO A 45 24.30 -24.51 -36.05
C PRO A 45 25.34 -23.36 -36.13
N PRO A 46 24.89 -22.09 -36.11
CA PRO A 46 25.82 -20.95 -36.08
C PRO A 46 26.60 -20.94 -34.76
N SER A 47 27.92 -20.92 -34.87
CA SER A 47 28.85 -20.82 -33.76
C SER A 47 29.05 -19.36 -33.34
N SER A 48 29.26 -19.17 -32.02
CA SER A 48 29.93 -18.04 -31.34
C SER A 48 29.13 -16.98 -30.57
N ASP A 49 27.83 -17.15 -30.30
CA ASP A 49 27.17 -16.26 -29.32
C ASP A 49 26.01 -16.92 -28.55
N LEU A 50 26.06 -16.83 -27.22
CA LEU A 50 25.08 -17.41 -26.30
C LEU A 50 23.71 -16.75 -26.46
N ILE A 51 23.69 -15.44 -26.68
CA ILE A 51 22.44 -14.68 -26.86
C ILE A 51 21.78 -15.08 -28.19
N THR A 52 22.61 -15.27 -29.23
CA THR A 52 22.15 -15.72 -30.55
C THR A 52 21.66 -17.16 -30.53
N LYS A 53 22.30 -18.06 -29.77
CA LYS A 53 21.83 -19.44 -29.54
C LYS A 53 20.48 -19.47 -28.82
N VAL A 54 20.30 -18.67 -27.78
CA VAL A 54 19.02 -18.58 -27.07
C VAL A 54 17.92 -18.15 -28.04
N LYS A 55 18.16 -17.09 -28.82
CA LYS A 55 17.19 -16.59 -29.82
C LYS A 55 16.83 -17.62 -30.90
N TRP A 56 17.79 -18.46 -31.31
CA TRP A 56 17.56 -19.57 -32.24
C TRP A 56 16.73 -20.69 -31.60
N PHE A 57 17.02 -21.05 -30.34
CA PHE A 57 16.22 -22.01 -29.57
C PHE A 57 14.77 -21.55 -29.33
N TRP A 58 14.53 -20.23 -29.25
CA TRP A 58 13.17 -19.67 -29.16
C TRP A 58 12.28 -19.95 -30.39
N HIS A 59 12.87 -20.31 -31.54
CA HIS A 59 12.12 -20.61 -32.76
C HIS A 59 11.88 -22.10 -33.02
N LYS A 60 12.68 -23.00 -32.42
CA LYS A 60 12.66 -24.41 -32.85
C LYS A 60 11.63 -25.30 -32.15
N ASP A 61 11.36 -25.15 -30.84
CA ASP A 61 10.48 -26.10 -30.14
C ASP A 61 9.67 -25.48 -28.98
N LEU A 62 8.38 -25.86 -28.91
CA LEU A 62 7.47 -25.48 -27.83
C LEU A 62 7.96 -26.00 -26.46
N ALA A 63 8.54 -27.20 -26.42
CA ALA A 63 9.03 -27.84 -25.21
C ALA A 63 10.13 -27.00 -24.52
N SER A 64 11.03 -26.40 -25.30
CA SER A 64 12.10 -25.52 -24.80
C SER A 64 11.54 -24.24 -24.16
N LYS A 65 10.44 -23.70 -24.70
CA LYS A 65 9.77 -22.53 -24.12
C LYS A 65 9.16 -22.85 -22.75
N ILE A 66 8.49 -24.00 -22.64
CA ILE A 66 7.89 -24.44 -21.38
C ILE A 66 8.97 -24.66 -20.32
N PHE A 67 10.10 -25.28 -20.70
CA PHE A 67 11.24 -25.46 -19.78
C PHE A 67 11.78 -24.13 -19.25
N LEU A 68 12.00 -23.14 -20.11
CA LEU A 68 12.50 -21.82 -19.70
C LEU A 68 11.51 -21.07 -18.80
N VAL A 69 10.21 -21.10 -19.13
CA VAL A 69 9.18 -20.45 -18.30
C VAL A 69 9.08 -21.12 -16.93
N THR A 70 9.13 -22.45 -16.88
CA THR A 70 9.07 -23.22 -15.63
C THR A 70 10.28 -22.92 -14.74
N LEU A 71 11.48 -22.85 -15.33
CA LEU A 71 12.70 -22.51 -14.62
C LEU A 71 12.64 -21.08 -14.04
N ALA A 72 12.13 -20.12 -14.81
CA ALA A 72 11.93 -18.75 -14.34
C ALA A 72 10.92 -18.68 -13.20
N ALA A 73 9.79 -19.39 -13.30
CA ALA A 73 8.79 -19.46 -12.25
C ALA A 73 9.36 -20.05 -10.95
N LEU A 74 10.16 -21.13 -11.05
CA LEU A 74 10.86 -21.73 -9.91
C LEU A 74 11.80 -20.75 -9.20
N LEU A 75 12.52 -19.92 -9.95
CA LEU A 75 13.39 -18.90 -9.37
C LEU A 75 12.60 -17.83 -8.61
N VAL A 76 11.48 -17.37 -9.16
CA VAL A 76 10.62 -16.38 -8.51
C VAL A 76 10.00 -16.95 -7.22
N ILE A 77 9.51 -18.19 -7.27
CA ILE A 77 8.94 -18.87 -6.09
C ILE A 77 10.00 -19.07 -5.01
N SER A 78 11.21 -19.49 -5.37
CA SER A 78 12.33 -19.63 -4.43
C SER A 78 12.69 -18.30 -3.75
N LEU A 79 12.74 -17.21 -4.52
CA LEU A 79 13.02 -15.89 -3.97
C LEU A 79 11.93 -15.42 -2.98
N LEU A 80 10.66 -15.61 -3.34
CA LEU A 80 9.54 -15.31 -2.44
C LEU A 80 9.59 -16.15 -1.16
N PHE A 81 10.00 -17.43 -1.26
CA PHE A 81 10.16 -18.31 -0.12
C PHE A 81 11.24 -17.81 0.85
N VAL A 82 12.40 -17.38 0.34
CA VAL A 82 13.49 -16.82 1.18
C VAL A 82 13.04 -15.54 1.90
N ILE A 83 12.31 -14.65 1.22
CA ILE A 83 11.76 -13.43 1.83
C ILE A 83 10.77 -13.79 2.95
N SER A 84 9.90 -14.78 2.71
CA SER A 84 8.90 -15.20 3.69
C SER A 84 9.50 -15.89 4.93
N ALA A 85 10.53 -16.74 4.75
CA ALA A 85 11.17 -17.47 5.84
C ALA A 85 11.78 -16.54 6.90
N ASN A 86 12.32 -15.40 6.49
CA ASN A 86 12.89 -14.40 7.39
C ASN A 86 11.82 -13.69 8.25
N THR A 87 10.58 -13.61 7.78
CA THR A 87 9.48 -12.95 8.53
C THR A 87 8.81 -13.86 9.57
N VAL A 88 8.90 -15.18 9.41
CA VAL A 88 8.29 -16.14 10.36
C VAL A 88 9.24 -16.43 11.52
N LEU A 89 10.55 -16.57 11.28
CA LEU A 89 11.50 -16.85 12.37
C LEU A 89 11.60 -15.68 13.39
N ALA A 90 11.46 -14.43 12.94
CA ALA A 90 11.47 -13.26 13.82
C ALA A 90 10.25 -13.16 14.76
N ARG A 91 9.19 -13.94 14.53
CA ARG A 91 7.98 -13.97 15.38
C ARG A 91 7.97 -15.13 16.38
N VAL A 92 8.87 -16.11 16.23
CA VAL A 92 8.87 -17.35 17.03
C VAL A 92 10.02 -17.39 18.05
N LEU A 93 11.12 -16.65 17.82
CA LEU A 93 12.17 -16.52 18.82
C LEU A 93 11.80 -15.44 19.86
N PRO A 94 11.74 -15.79 21.16
CA PRO A 94 11.67 -14.77 22.20
C PRO A 94 12.94 -13.92 22.16
N PRO A 95 12.85 -12.60 22.38
CA PRO A 95 14.03 -11.75 22.49
C PRO A 95 14.92 -12.24 23.65
N PRO A 96 16.26 -12.11 23.54
CA PRO A 96 17.18 -12.52 24.59
C PRO A 96 16.86 -11.78 25.90
N PRO A 97 17.00 -12.43 27.06
CA PRO A 97 16.70 -11.82 28.35
C PRO A 97 17.60 -10.61 28.56
N GLN A 98 16.99 -9.43 28.58
CA GLN A 98 17.67 -8.23 29.05
C GLN A 98 17.80 -8.34 30.56
N HIS A 99 19.04 -8.34 31.04
CA HIS A 99 19.35 -8.20 32.46
C HIS A 99 18.81 -6.83 32.92
N PHE A 100 17.70 -6.85 33.64
CA PHE A 100 17.27 -5.68 34.41
C PHE A 100 18.11 -5.63 35.67
N ASP A 101 19.07 -4.70 35.72
CA ASP A 101 19.62 -4.27 36.99
C ASP A 101 18.47 -3.70 37.83
N MET A 102 18.05 -4.45 38.86
CA MET A 102 17.12 -3.95 39.87
C MET A 102 17.80 -2.82 40.62
N GLN A 103 17.59 -1.59 40.16
CA GLN A 103 17.81 -0.41 40.97
C GLN A 103 16.81 -0.46 42.14
N PRO A 104 17.25 -0.36 43.42
CA PRO A 104 16.33 -0.35 44.54
C PRO A 104 15.38 0.84 44.41
N ASN A 105 14.09 0.54 44.46
CA ASN A 105 13.00 1.49 44.36
C ASN A 105 12.95 2.31 45.66
N ASP A 106 13.42 3.56 45.62
CA ASP A 106 13.11 4.54 46.65
C ASP A 106 11.61 4.87 46.52
N GLU A 107 10.82 4.45 47.51
CA GLU A 107 9.40 4.80 47.61
C GLU A 107 9.23 6.32 47.75
N PRO A 108 8.49 6.99 46.84
CA PRO A 108 8.09 8.37 47.07
C PRO A 108 7.02 8.40 48.16
N LYS A 109 7.41 8.83 49.37
CA LYS A 109 6.49 9.18 50.46
C LYS A 109 5.63 10.38 50.04
N VAL A 110 4.44 10.13 49.50
CA VAL A 110 3.43 11.15 49.23
C VAL A 110 2.82 11.62 50.54
N ASN A 111 3.37 12.69 51.11
CA ASN A 111 2.78 13.39 52.24
C ASN A 111 1.92 14.54 51.72
N GLY A 112 0.69 14.25 51.35
CA GLY A 112 -0.29 15.25 50.92
C GLY A 112 -1.70 14.78 51.26
N THR A 113 -2.40 15.54 52.09
CA THR A 113 -3.82 15.33 52.39
C THR A 113 -4.61 15.44 51.09
N VAL A 114 -5.20 14.33 50.65
CA VAL A 114 -6.15 14.32 49.55
C VAL A 114 -7.42 15.03 50.02
N ASP A 115 -7.58 16.29 49.61
CA ASP A 115 -8.81 17.04 49.81
C ASP A 115 -9.87 16.52 48.83
N LEU A 116 -10.92 15.89 49.37
CA LEU A 116 -12.02 15.29 48.61
C LEU A 116 -13.19 16.28 48.38
N HIS A 117 -12.96 17.58 48.53
CA HIS A 117 -14.00 18.60 48.35
C HIS A 117 -13.74 19.45 47.10
N PRO A 118 -14.23 19.04 45.91
CA PRO A 118 -14.17 19.89 44.74
C PRO A 118 -15.08 21.10 44.95
N THR A 119 -14.47 22.26 45.19
CA THR A 119 -15.21 23.53 45.16
C THR A 119 -15.31 23.98 43.71
N PHE A 120 -16.49 23.82 43.11
CA PHE A 120 -16.78 24.36 41.79
C PHE A 120 -17.04 25.87 41.88
N PRO A 121 -16.48 26.69 40.97
CA PRO A 121 -16.75 28.11 40.93
C PRO A 121 -18.22 28.36 40.57
N VAL A 122 -18.92 29.12 41.42
CA VAL A 122 -20.30 29.54 41.19
C VAL A 122 -20.30 30.70 40.21
N THR A 123 -20.87 30.50 39.02
CA THR A 123 -21.22 31.60 38.12
C THR A 123 -22.52 32.23 38.63
N TYR A 124 -22.43 33.47 39.11
CA TYR A 124 -23.59 34.29 39.40
C TYR A 124 -24.16 34.90 38.11
N ASP A 125 -25.50 35.00 38.09
CA ASP A 125 -26.42 35.60 37.10
C ASP A 125 -26.90 34.74 35.92
N ASN A 126 -28.14 34.85 35.45
CA ASN A 126 -29.46 35.02 36.06
C ASN A 126 -30.51 34.59 35.00
N LYS A 127 -31.69 34.16 35.46
CA LYS A 127 -32.99 34.12 34.75
C LYS A 127 -33.14 33.27 33.47
N ASN A 128 -33.86 32.16 33.68
CA ASN A 128 -35.04 31.76 32.89
C ASN A 128 -34.83 31.07 31.52
N ARG A 129 -34.66 29.73 31.49
CA ARG A 129 -35.33 28.88 30.49
C ARG A 129 -35.29 27.38 30.79
N THR A 130 -36.43 26.77 30.46
CA THR A 130 -36.86 25.37 30.49
C THR A 130 -36.04 24.40 29.62
N THR A 131 -35.92 23.16 30.12
CA THR A 131 -35.74 21.86 29.44
C THR A 131 -35.34 21.85 27.95
N THR A 132 -34.18 21.25 27.61
CA THR A 132 -34.05 20.22 26.55
C THR A 132 -32.64 19.62 26.50
N SER A 133 -32.61 18.32 26.18
CA SER A 133 -31.49 17.48 25.73
C SER A 133 -30.44 18.20 24.89
N SER A 134 -29.15 17.88 25.08
CA SER A 134 -28.08 18.37 24.20
C SER A 134 -26.99 17.31 23.98
N LEU A 135 -26.84 16.97 22.70
CA LEU A 135 -25.82 16.16 22.05
C LEU A 135 -24.38 16.45 22.51
N PRO A 136 -23.40 15.54 22.28
CA PRO A 136 -21.99 15.88 22.47
C PRO A 136 -21.57 17.02 21.52
N PRO A 137 -20.78 17.99 21.99
CA PRO A 137 -20.45 19.18 21.22
C PRO A 137 -19.49 18.89 20.06
N LYS A 138 -19.79 19.53 18.93
CA LYS A 138 -19.04 19.55 17.68
C LYS A 138 -17.87 20.54 17.75
N SER A 139 -16.68 20.05 17.42
CA SER A 139 -15.43 20.69 16.96
C SER A 139 -14.80 21.88 17.72
N GLY A 140 -13.50 21.72 18.00
CA GLY A 140 -12.48 22.74 17.76
C GLY A 140 -11.90 23.42 19.01
N THR A 141 -10.75 22.94 19.48
CA THR A 141 -9.71 23.79 20.10
C THR A 141 -8.36 23.05 19.99
N LEU A 142 -7.40 23.67 19.28
CA LEU A 142 -6.00 23.28 19.30
C LEU A 142 -5.48 23.37 20.75
N ALA A 143 -5.33 22.23 21.42
CA ALA A 143 -4.47 22.13 22.58
C ALA A 143 -3.09 21.71 22.09
N THR A 144 -2.21 22.67 21.83
CA THR A 144 -0.78 22.40 21.70
C THR A 144 -0.29 21.97 23.08
N LEU A 145 -0.45 20.69 23.40
CA LEU A 145 0.14 20.07 24.59
C LEU A 145 1.65 20.05 24.39
N SER A 146 2.31 21.13 24.80
CA SER A 146 3.76 21.12 25.05
C SER A 146 4.01 20.24 26.29
N GLY A 147 4.00 18.94 26.06
CA GLY A 147 4.16 17.91 27.09
C GLY A 147 5.47 17.18 26.91
N THR A 148 6.16 16.98 28.04
CA THR A 148 7.30 16.11 28.31
C THR A 148 7.53 15.01 27.27
N PRO A 149 8.79 14.77 26.78
CA PRO A 149 9.06 13.78 25.76
C PRO A 149 8.53 12.41 26.16
N THR A 150 7.48 11.95 25.47
CA THR A 150 6.88 10.64 25.72
C THR A 150 7.77 9.57 25.10
N THR A 151 8.15 8.57 25.91
CA THR A 151 8.94 7.43 25.43
C THR A 151 8.12 6.45 24.59
N SER A 152 6.79 6.60 24.57
CA SER A 152 5.85 5.75 23.82
C SER A 152 5.13 6.53 22.74
N LEU A 153 4.87 5.89 21.59
CA LEU A 153 4.03 6.44 20.52
C LEU A 153 2.55 6.43 20.89
N GLN A 154 1.88 7.55 20.69
CA GLN A 154 0.44 7.73 20.95
C GLN A 154 -0.19 8.61 19.88
N ILE A 155 -1.42 8.27 19.49
CA ILE A 155 -2.27 9.18 18.70
C ILE A 155 -2.95 10.11 19.69
N THR A 156 -2.77 11.42 19.51
CA THR A 156 -3.31 12.44 20.42
C THR A 156 -4.60 13.06 19.88
N ASP A 157 -4.74 13.13 18.56
CA ASP A 157 -5.95 13.66 17.91
C ASP A 157 -6.25 12.93 16.61
N ILE A 158 -7.48 12.45 16.48
CA ILE A 158 -8.03 11.83 15.28
C ILE A 158 -9.56 11.97 15.32
N PRO A 159 -10.22 12.40 14.23
CA PRO A 159 -11.68 12.44 14.18
C PRO A 159 -12.28 11.03 14.28
N GLY A 160 -13.42 10.90 14.96
CA GLY A 160 -14.13 9.62 15.07
C GLY A 160 -14.90 9.22 13.80
N GLN A 161 -15.16 10.19 12.92
CA GLN A 161 -15.84 10.02 11.64
C GLN A 161 -15.12 10.83 10.56
N VAL A 162 -14.95 10.23 9.38
CA VAL A 162 -14.30 10.84 8.21
C VAL A 162 -15.09 10.51 6.95
N ASP A 163 -15.00 11.36 5.93
CA ASP A 163 -15.65 11.11 4.65
C ASP A 163 -14.67 10.46 3.65
N ASP A 164 -15.18 9.63 2.74
CA ASP A 164 -14.38 9.07 1.66
C ASP A 164 -13.81 10.17 0.76
N ASN A 165 -12.62 9.91 0.21
CA ASN A 165 -11.85 10.84 -0.61
C ASN A 165 -11.43 12.15 0.12
N ASP A 166 -11.49 12.18 1.46
CA ASP A 166 -11.00 13.29 2.28
C ASP A 166 -9.53 13.13 2.72
N SER A 167 -8.91 14.23 3.15
CA SER A 167 -7.57 14.26 3.75
C SER A 167 -7.66 14.68 5.21
N VAL A 168 -7.27 13.77 6.10
CA VAL A 168 -7.45 13.88 7.54
C VAL A 168 -6.09 14.06 8.20
N ASP A 169 -5.93 15.11 8.99
CA ASP A 169 -4.72 15.31 9.80
C ASP A 169 -4.84 14.58 11.13
N VAL A 170 -3.85 13.73 11.42
CA VAL A 170 -3.75 12.95 12.66
C VAL A 170 -2.55 13.44 13.44
N THR A 171 -2.79 13.92 14.66
CA THR A 171 -1.69 14.35 15.53
C THR A 171 -1.22 13.18 16.37
N VAL A 172 0.10 13.02 16.44
CA VAL A 172 0.75 11.97 17.23
C VAL A 172 1.82 12.57 18.13
N ASN A 173 2.06 11.91 19.26
CA ASN A 173 3.15 12.20 20.17
C ASN A 173 4.01 10.95 20.36
N GLY A 174 5.32 11.12 20.51
CA GLY A 174 6.29 10.05 20.64
C GLY A 174 7.68 10.56 21.03
N PRO A 175 8.72 9.73 20.90
CA PRO A 175 10.07 10.17 21.17
C PRO A 175 10.49 11.26 20.17
N PRO A 176 11.27 12.29 20.57
CA PRO A 176 11.70 13.34 19.69
C PRO A 176 12.61 12.81 18.57
N HIS A 177 12.61 13.49 17.41
CA HIS A 177 13.44 13.14 16.26
C HIS A 177 13.27 11.71 15.73
N THR A 178 12.07 11.14 15.90
CA THR A 178 11.74 9.78 15.47
C THR A 178 10.86 9.83 14.23
N THR A 179 11.23 9.06 13.21
CA THR A 179 10.39 8.89 12.02
C THR A 179 9.21 7.98 12.34
N VAL A 180 8.02 8.49 12.11
CA VAL A 180 6.71 7.88 12.38
C VAL A 180 5.86 7.85 11.13
N ARG A 181 4.92 6.90 11.03
CA ARG A 181 3.89 6.86 9.99
C ARG A 181 2.61 6.20 10.51
N LEU A 182 1.49 6.49 9.86
CA LEU A 182 0.22 5.80 10.12
C LEU A 182 0.14 4.48 9.35
N VAL A 183 -0.45 3.48 10.01
CA VAL A 183 -0.91 2.23 9.41
C VAL A 183 -2.41 2.17 9.63
N ILE A 184 -3.14 2.11 8.52
CA ILE A 184 -4.61 2.11 8.48
C ILE A 184 -5.06 0.74 7.99
N GLN A 185 -5.98 0.11 8.70
CA GLN A 185 -6.59 -1.15 8.32
C GLN A 185 -8.10 -0.96 8.17
N TYR A 186 -8.63 -1.22 6.98
CA TYR A 186 -10.04 -1.13 6.65
C TYR A 186 -10.71 -2.50 6.68
N ASN A 187 -12.02 -2.52 6.90
CA ASN A 187 -12.88 -3.70 6.70
C ASN A 187 -13.28 -3.94 5.22
N VAL A 188 -13.01 -2.98 4.34
CA VAL A 188 -13.26 -3.04 2.88
C VAL A 188 -11.99 -2.75 2.09
N ASP A 189 -12.00 -2.98 0.76
CA ASP A 189 -10.89 -2.61 -0.13
C ASP A 189 -10.50 -1.12 0.08
N PRO A 190 -9.21 -0.78 0.23
CA PRO A 190 -8.02 -1.58 -0.06
C PRO A 190 -7.53 -2.51 1.07
N TYR A 191 -8.32 -2.68 2.14
CA TYR A 191 -8.01 -3.35 3.41
C TYR A 191 -6.87 -2.73 4.21
N SER A 192 -5.85 -2.15 3.58
CA SER A 192 -4.75 -1.48 4.26
C SER A 192 -4.25 -0.27 3.50
N ALA A 193 -3.87 0.78 4.22
CA ALA A 193 -3.19 1.96 3.70
C ALA A 193 -2.12 2.45 4.67
N GLN A 194 -1.21 3.30 4.18
CA GLN A 194 -0.18 3.94 5.01
C GLN A 194 -0.06 5.41 4.60
N SER A 195 0.23 6.28 5.58
CA SER A 195 0.55 7.68 5.30
C SER A 195 1.99 7.83 4.80
N SER A 196 2.36 9.04 4.38
CA SER A 196 3.76 9.46 4.36
C SER A 196 4.37 9.34 5.76
N SER A 197 5.70 9.21 5.80
CA SER A 197 6.43 9.24 7.06
C SER A 197 6.81 10.67 7.41
N GLU A 198 6.65 11.03 8.69
CA GLU A 198 7.04 12.32 9.24
C GLU A 198 8.01 12.11 10.39
N THR A 199 8.86 13.09 10.67
CA THR A 199 9.77 13.03 11.82
C THR A 199 9.22 13.91 12.94
N THR A 200 9.13 13.35 14.14
CA THR A 200 8.70 14.11 15.32
C THR A 200 9.65 15.27 15.62
N ASP A 201 9.09 16.38 16.06
CA ASP A 201 9.83 17.57 16.45
C ASP A 201 10.62 17.36 17.76
N SER A 202 11.28 18.41 18.25
CA SER A 202 12.01 18.37 19.53
C SER A 202 11.10 18.12 20.74
N GLY A 203 9.79 18.36 20.60
CA GLY A 203 8.78 18.08 21.62
C GLY A 203 8.15 16.69 21.48
N GLY A 204 8.52 15.89 20.47
CA GLY A 204 7.95 14.57 20.23
C GLY A 204 6.68 14.58 19.38
N ASN A 205 6.24 15.73 18.86
CA ASN A 205 4.99 15.84 18.12
C ASN A 205 5.21 15.70 16.62
N ALA A 206 4.25 15.08 15.93
CA ALA A 206 4.14 15.10 14.48
C ALA A 206 2.68 15.12 14.06
N THR A 207 2.39 15.76 12.92
CA THR A 207 1.09 15.68 12.25
C THR A 207 1.25 14.87 10.97
N LEU A 208 0.46 13.81 10.85
CA LEU A 208 0.48 12.87 9.73
C LEU A 208 -0.82 13.03 8.95
N THR A 209 -0.73 13.23 7.64
CA THR A 209 -1.91 13.29 6.77
C THR A 209 -2.31 11.91 6.28
N TRP A 210 -3.54 11.52 6.57
CA TRP A 210 -4.19 10.32 6.08
C TRP A 210 -5.12 10.67 4.92
N LYS A 211 -4.89 10.08 3.75
CA LYS A 211 -5.82 10.14 2.61
C LYS A 211 -6.80 8.97 2.70
N VAL A 212 -8.08 9.29 2.88
CA VAL A 212 -9.16 8.31 2.90
C VAL A 212 -9.49 7.99 1.45
N ASP A 213 -9.37 6.72 1.08
CA ASP A 213 -9.71 6.21 -0.25
C ASP A 213 -10.17 4.76 -0.06
N VAL A 214 -11.48 4.56 -0.01
CA VAL A 214 -12.11 3.26 0.22
C VAL A 214 -13.03 2.88 -0.94
N ASN A 215 -12.98 1.61 -1.33
CA ASN A 215 -13.81 1.10 -2.43
C ASN A 215 -15.00 0.30 -1.87
N ASN A 216 -16.04 1.01 -1.42
CA ASN A 216 -17.23 0.39 -0.85
C ASN A 216 -18.25 -0.04 -1.91
N LYS A 217 -18.00 -1.20 -2.56
CA LYS A 217 -18.94 -1.73 -3.57
C LYS A 217 -20.20 -2.38 -2.99
N LYS A 218 -20.24 -2.62 -1.68
CA LYS A 218 -21.25 -3.49 -1.04
C LYS A 218 -22.24 -2.74 -0.16
N ASP A 219 -22.17 -1.40 -0.11
CA ASP A 219 -23.05 -0.56 0.71
C ASP A 219 -23.11 -1.07 2.17
N ILE A 220 -21.93 -1.31 2.73
CA ILE A 220 -21.74 -1.75 4.12
C ILE A 220 -21.06 -0.64 4.93
N ASP A 221 -21.30 -0.61 6.24
CA ASP A 221 -20.60 0.30 7.14
C ASP A 221 -19.08 0.11 7.04
N VAL A 222 -18.35 1.20 6.85
CA VAL A 222 -16.89 1.18 6.69
C VAL A 222 -16.21 1.64 7.97
N TYR A 223 -15.24 0.85 8.42
CA TYR A 223 -14.46 1.13 9.62
C TYR A 223 -12.97 1.04 9.31
N ALA A 224 -12.20 1.97 9.88
CA ALA A 224 -10.75 2.02 9.83
C ALA A 224 -10.16 1.84 11.23
N GLN A 225 -9.15 0.98 11.35
CA GLN A 225 -8.28 0.88 12.53
C GLN A 225 -6.99 1.62 12.21
N VAL A 226 -6.72 2.71 12.92
CA VAL A 226 -5.58 3.59 12.71
C VAL A 226 -4.59 3.43 13.84
N SER A 227 -3.34 3.09 13.52
CA SER A 227 -2.24 3.02 14.50
C SER A 227 -1.03 3.77 13.96
N VAL A 228 -0.17 4.29 14.84
CA VAL A 228 1.11 4.90 14.46
C VAL A 228 2.26 3.94 14.77
N VAL A 229 3.22 3.85 13.85
CA VAL A 229 4.45 3.05 14.00
C VAL A 229 5.69 3.91 13.75
N GLY A 230 6.75 3.69 14.52
CA GLY A 230 7.99 4.44 14.41
C GLY A 230 9.00 4.09 15.51
N GLY A 231 10.29 4.20 15.23
CA GLY A 231 11.35 3.95 16.23
C GLY A 231 11.30 2.56 16.90
N GLY A 232 10.78 1.54 16.20
CA GLY A 232 10.59 0.20 16.76
C GLY A 232 9.39 0.04 17.70
N SER A 233 8.59 1.08 17.89
CA SER A 233 7.37 1.09 18.70
C SER A 233 6.11 1.20 17.84
N GLN A 234 4.96 0.82 18.41
CA GLN A 234 3.63 0.96 17.82
C GLN A 234 2.66 1.46 18.89
N SER A 235 1.74 2.35 18.51
CA SER A 235 0.66 2.80 19.40
C SER A 235 -0.49 1.79 19.50
N GLY A 236 -1.41 2.04 20.43
CA GLY A 236 -2.76 1.47 20.33
C GLY A 236 -3.46 1.89 19.03
N ALA A 237 -4.47 1.12 18.62
CA ALA A 237 -5.30 1.43 17.45
C ALA A 237 -6.52 2.26 17.85
N ALA A 238 -6.82 3.31 17.08
CA ALA A 238 -8.06 4.07 17.12
C ALA A 238 -9.02 3.54 16.06
N THR A 239 -10.29 3.38 16.41
CA THR A 239 -11.34 3.01 15.45
C THR A 239 -12.03 4.27 14.93
N VAL A 240 -12.13 4.40 13.62
CA VAL A 240 -12.75 5.52 12.92
C VAL A 240 -13.80 4.99 11.95
N GLU A 241 -14.97 5.62 11.91
CA GLU A 241 -16.03 5.33 10.95
C GLU A 241 -15.82 6.17 9.67
N VAL A 242 -16.00 5.54 8.51
CA VAL A 242 -15.83 6.19 7.21
C VAL A 242 -17.19 6.28 6.51
N ASN A 243 -17.63 7.50 6.22
CA ASN A 243 -18.83 7.76 5.44
C ASN A 243 -18.50 7.63 3.95
N THR A 244 -19.19 6.73 3.25
CA THR A 244 -19.00 6.46 1.81
C THR A 244 -20.20 6.84 0.97
#